data_AF-A0A151Y5D1-F1
#
_entry.id   AF-A0A151Y5D1-F1
#
_cell.length_a   1.000
_cell.length_b   1.000
_cell.length_c   1.000
_cell.angle_alpha   90.00
_cell.angle_beta   90.00
_cell.angle_gamma   90.00
#
_symmetry.space_group_name_H-M   'P 1'
#
loop_
_entity.id
_entity.type
_entity.pdbx_description
1 polymer ?
#
loop_
_entity_poly.entity_id
_entity_poly.type
_entity_poly.pdbx_seq_one_letter_code
_entity_poly.pdbx_strand_id
1 'polypeptide(L)'
;MICPENLIPAFTMFVASDGYQCVINKIIGEAIFTKANKPGLKIDRLGKMNEAAQKRFELFLKLWLKNGKEFVLRLQAQAIMLKVML
;
A
#
# COMPACT_ATOMS: atom_id res chain seq x y z
N MET A 1 -5.23 -8.59 -9.92
CA MET A 1 -4.29 -8.95 -8.83
C MET A 1 -4.90 -8.57 -7.48
N ILE A 2 -4.72 -9.39 -6.43
CA ILE A 2 -5.17 -9.10 -5.06
C ILE A 2 -3.94 -8.93 -4.16
N CYS A 3 -3.94 -7.93 -3.30
CA CYS A 3 -2.92 -7.74 -2.26
C CYS A 3 -3.27 -8.64 -1.05
N PRO A 4 -2.40 -9.56 -0.63
CA PRO A 4 -2.62 -10.32 0.61
C PRO A 4 -2.78 -9.41 1.81
N GLU A 5 -3.73 -9.71 2.69
CA GLU A 5 -4.10 -8.87 3.84
C GLU A 5 -2.91 -8.49 4.72
N ASN A 6 -2.01 -9.44 4.99
CA ASN A 6 -0.80 -9.22 5.79
C ASN A 6 0.22 -8.27 5.14
N LEU A 7 0.10 -8.00 3.83
CA LEU A 7 0.95 -7.08 3.09
C LEU A 7 0.31 -5.70 2.91
N ILE A 8 -0.98 -5.54 3.19
CA ILE A 8 -1.70 -4.27 3.04
C ILE A 8 -1.02 -3.12 3.82
N PRO A 9 -0.61 -3.29 5.09
CA PRO A 9 0.08 -2.20 5.83
C PRO A 9 1.43 -1.83 5.19
N ALA A 10 2.20 -2.83 4.76
CA ALA A 10 3.50 -2.62 4.13
C ALA A 10 3.36 -1.91 2.79
N PHE A 11 2.40 -2.34 1.97
CA PHE A 11 2.10 -1.72 0.69
C PHE A 11 1.59 -0.29 0.85
N THR A 12 0.73 -0.04 1.84
CA THR A 12 0.25 1.31 2.17
C THR A 12 1.41 2.25 2.50
N MET A 13 2.37 1.79 3.32
CA MET A 13 3.56 2.57 3.63
C MET A 13 4.50 2.75 2.43
N PHE A 14 4.63 1.74 1.58
CA PHE A 14 5.41 1.84 0.35
C PHE A 14 4.84 2.92 -0.59
N VAL A 15 3.52 2.97 -0.73
CA VAL A 15 2.84 3.99 -1.53
C VAL A 15 2.99 5.38 -0.90
N ALA A 16 2.78 5.50 0.42
CA ALA A 16 2.93 6.77 1.14
C ALA A 16 4.37 7.31 1.08
N SER A 17 5.38 6.44 1.16
CA SER A 17 6.80 6.80 1.06
C SER A 17 7.18 7.35 -0.32
N ASP A 18 6.40 7.06 -1.36
CA ASP A 18 6.55 7.66 -2.69
C ASP A 18 5.92 9.07 -2.77
N GLY A 19 5.42 9.62 -1.67
CA GLY A 19 4.81 10.94 -1.60
C GLY A 19 3.34 10.97 -2.03
N TYR A 20 2.63 9.83 -1.99
CA TYR A 20 1.18 9.84 -2.06
C TYR A 20 0.58 10.23 -0.70
N GLN A 21 -0.44 11.09 -0.74
CA GLN A 21 -1.32 11.33 0.40
C GLN A 21 -2.30 10.16 0.53
N CYS A 22 -2.42 9.60 1.73
CA CYS A 22 -3.32 8.50 2.03
C CYS A 22 -4.53 9.02 2.83
N VAL A 23 -5.74 8.66 2.38
CA VAL A 23 -6.98 8.86 3.12
C VAL A 23 -7.64 7.50 3.31
N ILE A 24 -7.94 7.15 4.56
CA ILE A 24 -8.59 5.89 4.92
C ILE A 24 -10.07 6.16 5.20
N ASN A 25 -10.95 5.59 4.38
CA ASN A 25 -12.37 5.56 4.65
C ASN A 25 -12.73 4.30 5.44
N LYS A 26 -12.84 4.46 6.76
CA LYS A 26 -13.13 3.37 7.70
C LYS A 26 -14.53 2.77 7.56
N ILE A 27 -15.49 3.51 7.00
CA ILE A 27 -16.88 3.03 6.87
C ILE A 27 -16.95 1.93 5.80
N ILE A 28 -16.26 2.13 4.69
CA ILE A 28 -16.23 1.17 3.57
C ILE A 28 -14.99 0.27 3.59
N GLY A 29 -13.99 0.59 4.42
CA GLY A 29 -12.72 -0.14 4.50
C GLY A 29 -11.88 0.04 3.24
N GLU A 30 -11.71 1.28 2.77
CA GLU A 30 -10.90 1.61 1.57
C GLU A 30 -9.82 2.64 1.92
N ALA A 31 -8.58 2.39 1.48
CA ALA A 31 -7.54 3.41 1.42
C ALA A 31 -7.46 3.97 0.00
N ILE A 32 -7.51 5.30 -0.08
CA ILE A 32 -7.36 6.06 -1.32
C ILE A 32 -6.06 6.84 -1.23
N PHE A 33 -5.23 6.71 -2.26
CA PHE A 33 -3.97 7.40 -2.39
C PHE A 33 -4.01 8.39 -3.53
N THR A 34 -3.59 9.62 -3.28
CA THR A 34 -3.55 10.69 -4.29
C THR A 34 -2.18 11.36 -4.33
N LYS A 35 -1.77 11.76 -5.53
CA LYS A 35 -0.53 12.51 -5.77
C LYS A 35 -0.73 13.34 -7.03
N ALA A 36 -0.28 14.59 -7.02
CA ALA A 36 -0.43 15.48 -8.16
C ALA A 36 0.13 14.84 -9.44
N ASN A 37 -0.61 14.95 -10.55
CA ASN A 37 -0.25 14.40 -11.86
C ASN A 37 -0.01 12.87 -11.89
N LYS A 38 -0.57 12.12 -10.94
CA LYS A 38 -0.53 10.66 -10.92
C LYS A 38 -1.95 10.09 -10.79
N PRO A 39 -2.21 8.88 -11.35
CA PRO A 39 -3.47 8.21 -11.13
C PRO A 39 -3.72 7.95 -9.64
N GLY A 40 -4.97 8.09 -9.21
CA GLY A 40 -5.37 7.69 -7.86
C GLY A 40 -5.23 6.18 -7.67
N LEU A 41 -4.75 5.77 -6.51
CA LEU A 41 -4.62 4.36 -6.15
C LEU A 41 -5.69 4.02 -5.12
N LYS A 42 -6.29 2.83 -5.22
CA LYS A 42 -7.29 2.36 -4.28
C LYS A 42 -7.01 0.93 -3.87
N ILE A 43 -7.15 0.65 -2.58
CA ILE A 43 -7.12 -0.70 -2.03
C ILE A 43 -8.21 -0.82 -0.95
N ASP A 44 -9.02 -1.86 -1.05
CA ASP A 44 -9.99 -2.18 0.00
C ASP A 44 -9.40 -3.13 1.06
N ARG A 45 -10.14 -3.34 2.15
CA ARG A 45 -9.75 -4.26 3.23
C ARG A 45 -9.60 -5.72 2.80
N LEU A 46 -10.15 -6.09 1.64
CA LEU A 46 -10.00 -7.43 1.04
C LEU A 46 -8.79 -7.49 0.08
N GLY A 47 -8.02 -6.40 -0.02
CA GLY A 47 -6.86 -6.29 -0.89
C GLY A 47 -7.19 -6.10 -2.36
N LYS A 48 -8.44 -5.82 -2.74
CA LYS A 48 -8.82 -5.53 -4.12
C LYS A 48 -8.32 -4.15 -4.49
N MET A 49 -7.74 -4.04 -5.69
CA MET A 49 -7.03 -2.86 -6.15
C MET A 49 -7.54 -2.41 -7.51
N ASN A 50 -7.61 -1.09 -7.74
CA ASN A 50 -7.76 -0.56 -9.11
C ASN A 50 -6.49 -0.83 -9.94
N GLU A 51 -6.57 -0.71 -11.27
CA GLU A 51 -5.43 -1.05 -12.15
C GLU A 51 -4.14 -0.29 -11.81
N ALA A 52 -4.25 0.98 -11.45
CA ALA A 52 -3.09 1.79 -11.07
C ALA A 52 -2.42 1.26 -9.80
N ALA A 53 -3.22 0.87 -8.78
CA ALA A 53 -2.71 0.24 -7.57
C ALA A 53 -2.08 -1.13 -7.86
N GLN A 54 -2.65 -1.92 -8.78
CA GLN A 54 -2.07 -3.22 -9.18
C GLN A 54 -0.67 -3.05 -9.79
N LYS A 55 -0.48 -2.09 -10.71
CA LYS A 55 0.84 -1.78 -11.28
C LYS A 55 1.85 -1.34 -10.21
N ARG A 56 1.39 -0.60 -9.21
CA ARG A 56 2.24 -0.17 -8.09
C ARG A 56 2.57 -1.34 -7.15
N PHE A 57 1.64 -2.27 -6.96
CA PHE A 57 1.85 -3.48 -6.18
C PHE A 57 2.83 -4.44 -6.85
N GLU A 58 2.80 -4.56 -8.18
CA GLU A 58 3.83 -5.31 -8.93
C GLU A 58 5.24 -4.76 -8.69
N LEU A 59 5.41 -3.43 -8.68
CA LEU A 59 6.69 -2.81 -8.35
C LEU A 59 7.12 -3.13 -6.91
N PHE A 60 6.18 -3.06 -5.95
CA PHE A 60 6.43 -3.46 -4.57
C PHE A 60 6.92 -4.91 -4.47
N LEU A 61 6.26 -5.85 -5.17
CA LEU A 61 6.67 -7.26 -5.19
C LEU A 61 8.05 -7.46 -5.82
N LYS A 62 8.37 -6.76 -6.91
CA LYS A 62 9.71 -6.79 -7.53
C LYS A 62 10.79 -6.30 -6.56
N LEU A 63 10.53 -5.21 -5.84
CA LEU A 63 11.45 -4.70 -4.83
C LEU A 63 11.58 -5.65 -3.65
N TRP A 64 10.51 -6.31 -3.24
CA TRP A 64 10.57 -7.33 -2.21
C TRP A 64 11.42 -8.53 -2.65
N LEU A 65 11.21 -9.06 -3.86
CA LEU A 65 12.02 -10.15 -4.41
C LEU A 65 13.51 -9.78 -4.49
N LYS A 66 13.82 -8.51 -4.81
CA LYS A 66 15.21 -8.02 -4.87
C LYS A 66 15.86 -7.84 -3.49
N ASN A 67 15.13 -7.31 -2.51
CA ASN A 67 15.68 -6.89 -1.22
C ASN A 67 15.41 -7.88 -0.08
N GLY A 68 14.63 -8.92 -0.33
CA GLY A 68 14.26 -9.94 0.66
C GLY A 68 13.30 -9.43 1.73
N LYS A 69 13.04 -10.30 2.72
CA LYS A 69 12.03 -10.11 3.78
C LYS A 69 12.17 -8.81 4.56
N GLU A 70 13.40 -8.32 4.77
CA GLU A 70 13.66 -7.09 5.52
C GLU A 70 12.97 -5.86 4.93
N PHE A 71 12.81 -5.81 3.60
CA PHE A 71 12.11 -4.73 2.93
C PHE A 71 10.68 -4.57 3.45
N VAL A 72 9.93 -5.68 3.53
CA VAL A 72 8.55 -5.69 4.03
C VAL A 72 8.52 -5.40 5.53
N LEU A 73 9.44 -5.98 6.31
CA LEU A 73 9.49 -5.78 7.76
C LEU A 73 9.70 -4.30 8.13
N ARG A 74 10.59 -3.60 7.42
CA ARG A 74 10.81 -2.16 7.64
C ARG A 74 9.54 -1.34 7.37
N LEU A 75 8.84 -1.65 6.29
CA LEU A 75 7.58 -0.98 5.94
C LEU A 75 6.47 -1.27 6.95
N GLN A 76 6.37 -2.52 7.43
CA GLN A 76 5.41 -2.89 8.48
C GLN A 76 5.72 -2.18 9.80
N ALA A 77 7.00 -2.09 10.20
CA ALA A 77 7.41 -1.37 11.39
C ALA A 77 7.00 0.12 11.32
N GLN A 78 7.21 0.76 10.17
CA GLN A 78 6.75 2.13 9.93
C GLN A 78 5.23 2.26 9.99
N ALA A 79 4.49 1.30 9.43
CA ALA A 79 3.03 1.28 9.46
C ALA A 79 2.49 1.24 10.91
N ILE A 80 3.10 0.42 11.75
CA ILE A 80 2.75 0.28 13.17
C ILE A 80 3.01 1.60 13.92
N MET A 81 4.18 2.22 13.73
CA MET A 81 4.51 3.50 14.35
C MET A 81 3.50 4.60 14.00
N LEU A 82 2.99 4.58 12.77
CA LEU A 82 2.03 5.56 12.26
C LEU A 82 0.57 5.16 12.45
N LYS A 83 0.28 4.02 13.11
CA LYS A 83 -1.07 3.48 13.34
C LYS A 83 -1.88 3.32 12.05
N VAL A 84 -1.22 2.96 10.96
CA VAL A 84 -1.88 2.75 9.67
C VAL A 84 -2.52 1.37 9.67
N MET A 85 -3.78 1.31 10.09
CA MET A 85 -4.65 0.13 10.04
C MET A 85 -5.90 0.47 9.23
N LEU A 86 -6.19 -0.35 8.23
CA LEU A 86 -7.33 -0.23 7.33
C LEU A 86 -8.61 -0.82 7.93
#